data_AF-A0A397UR59-F1
#
_entry.id   AF-A0A397UR59-F1
#
_cell.length_a   1.000
_cell.length_b   1.000
_cell.length_c   1.000
_cell.angle_alpha   90.00
_cell.angle_beta   90.00
_cell.angle_gamma   90.00
#
_symmetry.space_group_name_H-M   'P 1'
#
loop_
_entity.id
_entity.type
_entity.pdbx_description
1 polymer ?
#
loop_
_entity_poly.entity_id
_entity_poly.type
_entity_poly.pdbx_seq_one_letter_code
_entity_poly.pdbx_strand_id
1 'polypeptide(L)'
;MAQTLFDHLDNDQKIATEHVYFQNGNQQPDLSSEQLNIYLNYANFTQIKDELDLGIFPNLRKITFYNGCGIVLESINISKNEKLSRIMIDGGNYSFTQNNNFTLLIKEIQLSRIILLYHEYIIESGSTKYINAFKSLREQAIIPYTLVEDRKLGQLEAEVANLKQSLAQKDQTIEEKDRTIADLTRKAQQTPTLSQFEELNNIALPCTDLDFNKLKQEVKRLKLKDFDPHFQEQKIVFEQLKTTAKEKAGDSLSAILDLLLQTNKKIIETKNGNSDSFTQGQLQGQLTTCQTLLTTKFTSKELQKLQDKQKELIELEKQSVVLSR
;
A
#
# COMPACT_ATOMS: atom_id res chain seq x y z
N MET A 1 -26.22 -25.67 -4.48
CA MET A 1 -27.43 -26.36 -3.99
C MET A 1 -27.86 -25.86 -2.60
N ALA A 2 -26.96 -25.49 -1.70
CA ALA A 2 -27.37 -24.90 -0.41
C ALA A 2 -28.23 -23.64 -0.57
N GLN A 3 -27.83 -22.73 -1.47
CA GLN A 3 -28.52 -21.45 -1.64
C GLN A 3 -29.94 -21.59 -2.21
N THR A 4 -30.22 -22.65 -2.97
CA THR A 4 -31.55 -22.87 -3.57
C THR A 4 -32.62 -23.15 -2.51
N LEU A 5 -32.22 -23.44 -1.26
CA LEU A 5 -33.12 -23.50 -0.11
C LEU A 5 -33.88 -22.19 0.11
N PHE A 6 -33.36 -21.06 -0.38
CA PHE A 6 -33.94 -19.74 -0.16
C PHE A 6 -34.55 -19.11 -1.42
N ASP A 7 -34.54 -19.82 -2.55
CA ASP A 7 -35.01 -19.28 -3.83
C ASP A 7 -36.54 -19.05 -3.83
N HIS A 8 -37.26 -19.79 -2.99
CA HIS A 8 -38.70 -19.62 -2.81
C HIS A 8 -39.07 -18.40 -1.95
N LEU A 9 -38.10 -17.76 -1.30
CA LEU A 9 -38.32 -16.58 -0.46
C LEU A 9 -38.13 -15.29 -1.29
N ASP A 10 -39.10 -14.38 -1.19
CA ASP A 10 -38.96 -13.04 -1.72
C ASP A 10 -38.06 -12.15 -0.84
N ASN A 11 -37.80 -10.92 -1.29
CA ASN A 11 -36.94 -9.99 -0.56
C ASN A 11 -37.54 -9.53 0.76
N ASP A 12 -38.87 -9.35 0.84
CA ASP A 12 -39.53 -8.88 2.06
C ASP A 12 -39.50 -9.96 3.13
N GLN A 13 -39.69 -11.22 2.75
CA GLN A 13 -39.54 -12.40 3.58
C GLN A 13 -38.10 -12.54 4.10
N LYS A 14 -37.10 -12.34 3.22
CA LYS A 14 -35.67 -12.33 3.61
C LYS A 14 -35.35 -11.20 4.59
N ILE A 15 -35.92 -10.01 4.40
CA ILE A 15 -35.75 -8.87 5.31
C ILE A 15 -36.46 -9.13 6.65
N ALA A 16 -37.65 -9.72 6.64
CA ALA A 16 -38.43 -9.99 7.84
C ALA A 16 -37.88 -11.15 8.69
N THR A 17 -37.04 -12.01 8.12
CA THR A 17 -36.49 -13.16 8.85
C THR A 17 -35.50 -12.69 9.93
N GLU A 18 -35.88 -12.87 11.20
CA GLU A 18 -35.03 -12.58 12.37
C GLU A 18 -34.45 -13.85 13.00
N HIS A 19 -35.03 -15.02 12.72
CA HIS A 19 -34.62 -16.30 13.29
C HIS A 19 -34.61 -17.41 12.24
N VAL A 20 -33.46 -18.07 12.05
CA VAL A 20 -33.38 -19.31 11.26
C VAL A 20 -33.36 -20.52 12.20
N TYR A 21 -34.29 -21.45 12.01
CA TYR A 21 -34.49 -22.61 12.85
C TYR A 21 -34.30 -23.90 12.04
N PHE A 22 -33.17 -24.56 12.23
CA PHE A 22 -32.88 -25.86 11.63
C PHE A 22 -33.48 -26.98 12.48
N GLN A 23 -34.26 -27.85 11.87
CA GLN A 23 -34.84 -29.02 12.53
C GLN A 23 -34.90 -30.25 11.62
N ASN A 24 -35.07 -31.43 12.20
CA ASN A 24 -35.22 -32.65 11.44
C ASN A 24 -36.63 -32.75 10.83
N GLY A 25 -36.73 -33.04 9.54
CA GLY A 25 -38.01 -33.25 8.87
C GLY A 25 -37.89 -33.34 7.35
N ASN A 26 -39.03 -33.61 6.71
CA ASN A 26 -39.17 -33.76 5.25
C ASN A 26 -40.02 -32.65 4.62
N GLN A 27 -40.29 -31.59 5.37
CA GLN A 27 -41.13 -30.49 4.93
C GLN A 27 -40.32 -29.50 4.09
N GLN A 28 -40.97 -28.75 3.22
CA GLN A 28 -40.33 -27.61 2.59
C GLN A 28 -40.05 -26.53 3.65
N PRO A 29 -39.00 -25.70 3.49
CA PRO A 29 -38.79 -24.59 4.39
C PRO A 29 -40.03 -23.70 4.44
N ASP A 30 -40.37 -23.20 5.62
CA ASP A 30 -41.52 -22.35 5.85
C ASP A 30 -41.15 -21.15 6.71
N LEU A 31 -41.75 -20.01 6.40
CA LEU A 31 -41.59 -18.78 7.18
C LEU A 31 -42.86 -18.55 8.01
N SER A 32 -42.72 -18.55 9.33
CA SER A 32 -43.80 -18.26 10.26
C SER A 32 -43.31 -17.26 11.30
N SER A 33 -43.99 -16.11 11.41
CA SER A 33 -43.71 -15.09 12.44
C SER A 33 -42.22 -14.73 12.55
N GLU A 34 -41.60 -14.35 11.44
CA GLU A 34 -40.17 -13.95 11.35
C GLU A 34 -39.16 -15.09 11.59
N GLN A 35 -39.66 -16.31 11.82
CA GLN A 35 -38.86 -17.53 11.96
C GLN A 35 -38.94 -18.37 10.67
N LEU A 36 -37.79 -18.55 10.02
CA LEU A 36 -37.63 -19.46 8.89
C LEU A 36 -37.25 -20.84 9.42
N ASN A 37 -38.14 -21.83 9.30
CA ASN A 37 -37.78 -23.20 9.60
C ASN A 37 -37.18 -23.88 8.39
N ILE A 38 -36.07 -24.58 8.61
CA ILE A 38 -35.35 -25.34 7.60
C ILE A 38 -35.34 -26.79 8.06
N TYR A 39 -35.95 -27.66 7.27
CA TYR A 39 -36.06 -29.08 7.58
C TYR A 39 -34.95 -29.86 6.86
N LEU A 40 -34.10 -30.52 7.65
CA LEU A 40 -32.98 -31.34 7.17
C LEU A 40 -33.24 -32.80 7.55
N ASN A 41 -33.46 -33.68 6.57
CA ASN A 41 -33.80 -35.08 6.79
C ASN A 41 -32.58 -35.92 7.18
N TYR A 42 -32.66 -36.63 8.31
CA TYR A 42 -31.63 -37.56 8.78
C TYR A 42 -31.44 -38.82 7.90
N ALA A 43 -32.49 -39.30 7.23
CA ALA A 43 -32.49 -40.59 6.51
C ALA A 43 -31.80 -40.54 5.13
N ASN A 44 -31.64 -39.35 4.56
CA ASN A 44 -31.00 -39.14 3.27
C ASN A 44 -29.73 -38.30 3.51
N PHE A 45 -28.59 -38.95 3.70
CA PHE A 45 -27.25 -38.33 3.82
C PHE A 45 -26.79 -37.66 2.51
N THR A 46 -27.65 -36.95 1.80
CA THR A 46 -27.23 -36.09 0.70
C THR A 46 -26.55 -34.89 1.34
N GLN A 47 -25.24 -35.01 1.56
CA GLN A 47 -24.38 -33.93 2.04
C GLN A 47 -24.68 -32.70 1.18
N ILE A 48 -25.17 -31.62 1.80
CA ILE A 48 -25.22 -30.34 1.13
C ILE A 48 -23.76 -29.83 1.14
N LYS A 49 -23.01 -30.24 0.14
CA LYS A 49 -21.56 -29.98 -0.01
C LYS A 49 -21.22 -28.53 -0.39
N ASP A 50 -22.05 -27.58 0.01
CA ASP A 50 -21.89 -26.18 -0.35
C ASP A 50 -21.99 -25.30 0.89
N GLU A 51 -21.40 -24.11 0.79
CA GLU A 51 -21.59 -23.02 1.73
C GLU A 51 -23.05 -22.52 1.73
N LEU A 52 -23.62 -22.34 2.92
CA LEU A 52 -24.90 -21.67 3.10
C LEU A 52 -24.67 -20.19 3.47
N ASP A 53 -24.96 -19.26 2.56
CA ASP A 53 -24.83 -17.82 2.84
C ASP A 53 -26.12 -17.29 3.49
N LEU A 54 -26.04 -17.01 4.80
CA LEU A 54 -27.12 -16.38 5.57
C LEU A 54 -27.08 -14.85 5.50
N GLY A 55 -26.11 -14.28 4.79
CA GLY A 55 -26.00 -12.84 4.55
C GLY A 55 -27.16 -12.24 3.77
N ILE A 56 -28.02 -13.07 3.18
CA ILE A 56 -29.28 -12.65 2.56
C ILE A 56 -30.34 -12.20 3.57
N PHE A 57 -30.14 -12.47 4.87
CA PHE A 57 -31.06 -12.12 5.96
C PHE A 57 -30.51 -10.95 6.80
N PRO A 58 -30.73 -9.67 6.41
CA PRO A 58 -30.10 -8.52 7.06
C PRO A 58 -30.54 -8.31 8.51
N ASN A 59 -31.71 -8.83 8.89
CA ASN A 59 -32.25 -8.73 10.25
C ASN A 59 -32.04 -9.98 11.12
N LEU A 60 -31.28 -10.97 10.64
CA LEU A 60 -31.04 -12.20 11.38
C LEU A 60 -30.40 -11.92 12.76
N ARG A 61 -31.10 -12.32 13.84
CA ARG A 61 -30.67 -12.15 15.24
C ARG A 61 -30.29 -13.46 15.89
N LYS A 62 -30.93 -14.57 15.47
CA LYS A 62 -30.82 -15.88 16.11
C LYS A 62 -30.72 -17.00 15.07
N ILE A 63 -29.87 -17.97 15.36
CA ILE A 63 -29.85 -19.26 14.66
C ILE A 63 -30.11 -20.36 15.68
N THR A 64 -30.90 -21.36 15.34
CA THR A 64 -31.13 -22.53 16.18
C THR A 64 -30.90 -23.81 15.40
N PHE A 65 -30.14 -24.72 16.00
CA PHE A 65 -29.94 -26.07 15.53
C PHE A 65 -30.65 -27.00 16.51
N TYR A 66 -31.83 -27.47 16.12
CA TYR A 66 -32.66 -28.33 16.95
C TYR A 66 -32.29 -29.81 16.79
N ASN A 67 -32.72 -30.60 17.78
CA ASN A 67 -32.41 -32.00 18.00
C ASN A 67 -32.32 -32.85 16.72
N GLY A 68 -31.24 -33.62 16.59
CA GLY A 68 -31.08 -34.58 15.50
C GLY A 68 -30.88 -33.97 14.11
N CYS A 69 -30.70 -32.65 14.00
CA CYS A 69 -30.13 -32.06 12.80
C CYS A 69 -28.70 -32.56 12.63
N GLY A 70 -28.53 -33.65 11.89
CA GLY A 70 -27.26 -33.97 11.25
C GLY A 70 -26.98 -32.84 10.26
N ILE A 71 -26.26 -31.82 10.69
CA ILE A 71 -25.88 -30.72 9.79
C ILE A 71 -24.83 -31.26 8.86
N VAL A 72 -25.23 -31.43 7.61
CA VAL A 72 -24.39 -31.96 6.55
C VAL A 72 -23.89 -30.84 5.62
N LEU A 73 -23.76 -29.63 6.17
CA LEU A 73 -23.21 -28.45 5.51
C LEU A 73 -21.70 -28.41 5.68
N GLU A 74 -20.97 -28.00 4.65
CA GLU A 74 -19.52 -27.74 4.76
C GLU A 74 -19.25 -26.45 5.53
N SER A 75 -20.04 -25.40 5.25
CA SER A 75 -19.91 -24.14 5.94
C SER A 75 -21.21 -23.34 5.99
N ILE A 76 -21.31 -22.44 6.97
CA ILE A 76 -22.35 -21.42 7.04
C ILE A 76 -21.65 -20.07 7.12
N ASN A 77 -21.98 -19.19 6.18
CA ASN A 77 -21.47 -17.84 6.15
C ASN A 77 -22.43 -16.89 6.86
N ILE A 78 -21.95 -16.36 7.98
CA ILE A 78 -22.66 -15.38 8.81
C ILE A 78 -21.96 -14.02 8.83
N SER A 79 -20.90 -13.85 8.01
CA SER A 79 -20.06 -12.66 8.03
C SER A 79 -20.84 -11.37 7.77
N LYS A 80 -21.91 -11.42 6.96
CA LYS A 80 -22.73 -10.25 6.63
C LYS A 80 -23.86 -9.97 7.64
N ASN A 81 -24.09 -10.84 8.63
CA ASN A 81 -25.18 -10.68 9.60
C ASN A 81 -24.77 -9.82 10.80
N GLU A 82 -24.86 -8.51 10.64
CA GLU A 82 -24.48 -7.53 11.66
C GLU A 82 -25.40 -7.52 12.90
N LYS A 83 -26.57 -8.14 12.85
CA LYS A 83 -27.50 -8.20 14.00
C LYS A 83 -27.49 -9.56 14.73
N LEU A 84 -26.79 -10.56 14.18
CA LEU A 84 -26.73 -11.89 14.76
C LEU A 84 -26.04 -11.82 16.12
N SER A 85 -26.72 -12.29 17.16
CA SER A 85 -26.25 -12.25 18.55
C SER A 85 -26.34 -13.59 19.25
N ARG A 86 -27.07 -14.56 18.70
CA ARG A 86 -27.31 -15.85 19.36
C ARG A 86 -27.24 -17.02 18.38
N ILE A 87 -26.49 -18.04 18.77
CA ILE A 87 -26.54 -19.36 18.16
C ILE A 87 -26.98 -20.32 19.26
N MET A 88 -28.03 -21.10 19.01
CA MET A 88 -28.59 -22.04 19.96
C MET A 88 -28.43 -23.46 19.41
N ILE A 89 -27.80 -24.34 20.19
CA ILE A 89 -27.74 -25.77 19.93
C ILE A 89 -28.69 -26.45 20.91
N ASP A 90 -29.85 -26.85 20.42
CA ASP A 90 -30.93 -27.39 21.23
C ASP A 90 -31.08 -28.90 20.98
N GLY A 91 -31.42 -29.64 22.04
CA GLY A 91 -31.71 -31.07 21.99
C GLY A 91 -30.49 -31.97 21.76
N GLY A 92 -29.87 -32.41 22.86
CA GLY A 92 -28.97 -33.57 22.96
C GLY A 92 -28.00 -33.87 21.81
N ASN A 93 -27.51 -32.82 21.15
CA ASN A 93 -26.85 -32.92 19.86
C ASN A 93 -25.36 -33.26 20.04
N TYR A 94 -25.08 -34.43 20.62
CA TYR A 94 -23.72 -34.97 20.82
C TYR A 94 -22.93 -35.03 19.50
N SER A 95 -23.63 -35.27 18.38
CA SER A 95 -23.05 -35.31 17.04
C SER A 95 -22.55 -33.95 16.57
N PHE A 96 -23.22 -32.84 16.95
CA PHE A 96 -22.81 -31.50 16.51
C PHE A 96 -21.47 -31.10 17.12
N THR A 97 -21.16 -31.56 18.33
CA THR A 97 -19.90 -31.23 19.02
C THR A 97 -18.78 -32.24 18.76
N GLN A 98 -19.10 -33.46 18.30
CA GLN A 98 -18.15 -34.55 18.10
C GLN A 98 -17.81 -34.87 16.63
N ASN A 99 -18.71 -34.59 15.67
CA ASN A 99 -18.53 -34.90 14.24
C ASN A 99 -18.34 -33.64 13.37
N ASN A 100 -17.58 -32.67 13.87
CA ASN A 100 -17.39 -31.34 13.30
C ASN A 100 -16.73 -31.33 11.89
N ASN A 101 -17.53 -31.62 10.86
CA ASN A 101 -17.17 -31.42 9.45
C ASN A 101 -17.70 -30.09 8.88
N PHE A 102 -18.24 -29.20 9.72
CA PHE A 102 -18.76 -27.90 9.29
C PHE A 102 -17.95 -26.74 9.89
N THR A 103 -17.86 -25.63 9.16
CA THR A 103 -17.14 -24.43 9.58
C THR A 103 -18.03 -23.19 9.52
N LEU A 104 -18.02 -22.35 10.55
CA LEU A 104 -18.62 -21.02 10.47
C LEU A 104 -17.66 -20.04 9.79
N LEU A 105 -18.12 -19.34 8.74
CA LEU A 105 -17.41 -18.18 8.20
C LEU A 105 -17.92 -16.92 8.88
N ILE A 106 -17.06 -16.27 9.65
CA ILE A 106 -17.45 -15.21 10.58
C ILE A 106 -16.42 -14.07 10.58
N LYS A 107 -16.86 -12.83 10.81
CA LYS A 107 -15.95 -11.70 11.05
C LYS A 107 -15.44 -11.71 12.48
N GLU A 108 -14.22 -11.22 12.69
CA GLU A 108 -13.60 -11.13 14.02
C GLU A 108 -14.48 -10.35 15.02
N ILE A 109 -15.13 -9.26 14.56
CA ILE A 109 -16.00 -8.43 15.41
C ILE A 109 -17.24 -9.18 15.94
N GLN A 110 -17.67 -10.24 15.26
CA GLN A 110 -18.84 -11.01 15.67
C GLN A 110 -18.51 -12.04 16.76
N LEU A 111 -17.23 -12.44 16.92
CA LEU A 111 -16.81 -13.45 17.91
C LEU A 111 -17.17 -13.06 19.35
N SER A 112 -17.05 -11.78 19.70
CA SER A 112 -17.33 -11.29 21.05
C SER A 112 -18.81 -11.08 21.32
N ARG A 113 -19.62 -10.91 20.27
CA ARG A 113 -21.05 -10.59 20.39
C ARG A 113 -21.93 -11.82 20.39
N ILE A 114 -21.56 -12.86 19.65
CA ILE A 114 -22.39 -14.05 19.51
C ILE A 114 -22.27 -14.90 20.77
N ILE A 115 -23.40 -15.13 21.42
CA ILE A 115 -23.54 -16.06 22.54
C ILE A 115 -23.97 -17.42 21.97
N LEU A 116 -23.22 -18.45 22.32
CA LEU A 116 -23.57 -19.84 22.06
C LEU A 116 -24.35 -20.38 23.27
N LEU A 117 -25.58 -20.83 23.07
CA LEU A 117 -26.40 -21.49 24.07
C LEU A 117 -26.47 -22.99 23.75
N TYR A 118 -26.21 -23.85 24.73
CA TYR A 118 -26.19 -25.31 24.56
C TYR A 118 -26.57 -26.03 25.86
N HIS A 119 -26.79 -27.34 25.79
CA HIS A 119 -27.09 -28.15 26.96
C HIS A 119 -25.84 -28.92 27.42
N GLU A 120 -25.53 -28.85 28.71
CA GLU A 120 -24.53 -29.71 29.36
C GLU A 120 -25.22 -30.87 30.08
N TYR A 121 -24.55 -32.03 30.04
CA TYR A 121 -25.02 -33.25 30.68
C TYR A 121 -24.40 -33.39 32.06
N ILE A 122 -25.26 -33.53 33.06
CA ILE A 122 -24.83 -33.88 34.41
C ILE A 122 -25.52 -35.17 34.82
N ILE A 123 -24.74 -36.12 35.32
CA ILE A 123 -25.25 -37.35 35.92
C ILE A 123 -25.40 -37.07 37.41
N GLU A 124 -26.64 -37.07 37.89
CA GLU A 124 -26.95 -36.88 39.30
C GLU A 124 -27.86 -38.02 39.77
N SER A 125 -27.39 -38.77 40.78
CA SER A 125 -28.14 -39.87 41.41
C SER A 125 -28.67 -40.93 40.41
N GLY A 126 -27.88 -41.27 39.39
CA GLY A 126 -28.25 -42.26 38.36
C GLY A 126 -29.24 -41.75 37.30
N SER A 127 -29.62 -40.47 37.36
CA SER A 127 -30.44 -39.79 36.36
C SER A 127 -29.63 -38.78 35.55
N THR A 128 -29.87 -38.72 34.25
CA THR A 128 -29.27 -37.72 33.37
C THR A 128 -30.12 -36.45 33.41
N LYS A 129 -29.52 -35.32 33.80
CA LYS A 129 -30.15 -34.00 33.77
C LYS A 129 -29.49 -33.12 32.71
N TYR A 130 -30.29 -32.23 32.14
CA TYR A 130 -29.87 -31.21 31.19
C TYR A 130 -29.79 -29.86 31.90
N ILE A 131 -28.66 -29.17 31.77
CA ILE A 131 -28.53 -27.80 32.25
C ILE A 131 -28.22 -26.90 31.07
N ASN A 132 -28.90 -25.76 31.01
CA ASN A 132 -28.62 -24.72 30.03
C ASN A 132 -27.26 -24.10 30.35
N ALA A 133 -26.33 -24.21 29.41
CA ALA A 133 -25.02 -23.57 29.44
C ALA A 133 -24.94 -22.50 28.34
N PHE A 134 -24.10 -21.50 28.56
CA PHE A 134 -23.83 -20.46 27.58
C PHE A 134 -22.37 -20.06 27.63
N LYS A 135 -21.80 -19.78 26.45
CA LYS A 135 -20.43 -19.25 26.30
C LYS A 135 -20.40 -18.22 25.17
N SER A 136 -19.49 -17.26 25.24
CA SER A 136 -19.17 -16.46 24.07
C SER A 136 -18.59 -17.37 22.98
N LEU A 137 -18.88 -17.08 21.70
CA LEU A 137 -18.28 -17.82 20.59
C LEU A 137 -16.74 -17.75 20.59
N ARG A 138 -16.17 -16.69 21.18
CA ARG A 138 -14.71 -16.53 21.40
C ARG A 138 -14.14 -17.48 22.46
N GLU A 139 -14.94 -17.89 23.43
CA GLU A 139 -14.51 -18.62 24.63
C GLU A 139 -14.79 -20.13 24.54
N GLN A 140 -15.25 -20.60 23.38
CA GLN A 140 -15.66 -21.98 23.14
C GLN A 140 -14.80 -22.64 22.05
N ALA A 141 -14.61 -23.95 22.16
CA ALA A 141 -13.95 -24.80 21.16
C ALA A 141 -14.92 -25.83 20.53
N ILE A 142 -16.23 -25.59 20.69
CA ILE A 142 -17.32 -26.49 20.31
C ILE A 142 -17.61 -26.40 18.80
N ILE A 143 -17.56 -25.19 18.22
CA ILE A 143 -17.82 -24.93 16.79
C ILE A 143 -16.55 -24.42 16.11
N PRO A 144 -16.04 -25.10 15.06
CA PRO A 144 -14.97 -24.58 14.21
C PRO A 144 -15.41 -23.32 13.46
N TYR A 145 -14.53 -22.34 13.37
CA TYR A 145 -14.78 -21.12 12.60
C TYR A 145 -13.54 -20.66 11.83
N THR A 146 -13.76 -20.02 10.68
CA THR A 146 -12.74 -19.34 9.88
C THR A 146 -13.06 -17.85 9.84
N LEU A 147 -12.03 -17.02 10.05
CA LEU A 147 -12.17 -15.58 10.02
C LEU A 147 -12.26 -15.06 8.59
N VAL A 148 -13.33 -14.32 8.30
CA VAL A 148 -13.48 -13.52 7.09
C VAL A 148 -12.86 -12.15 7.39
N GLU A 149 -11.70 -11.86 6.80
CA GLU A 149 -10.97 -10.61 7.02
C GLU A 149 -11.70 -9.41 6.38
N ASP A 150 -12.39 -8.62 7.20
CA ASP A 150 -12.98 -7.33 6.79
C ASP A 150 -11.94 -6.25 6.49
N ARG A 151 -10.74 -6.35 7.09
CA ARG A 151 -9.73 -5.29 7.03
C ARG A 151 -9.19 -5.03 5.62
N LYS A 152 -9.32 -5.98 4.70
CA LYS A 152 -8.82 -5.82 3.32
C LYS A 152 -9.77 -5.00 2.47
N LEU A 153 -11.09 -5.10 2.63
CA LEU A 153 -12.04 -4.49 1.70
C LEU A 153 -12.02 -2.96 1.79
N GLY A 154 -12.11 -2.38 2.99
CA GLY A 154 -12.07 -0.93 3.17
C GLY A 154 -10.72 -0.30 2.80
N GLN A 155 -9.62 -1.03 3.00
CA GLN A 155 -8.30 -0.61 2.53
C GLN A 155 -8.22 -0.63 1.00
N LEU A 156 -8.76 -1.66 0.37
CA LEU A 156 -8.82 -1.77 -1.09
C LEU A 156 -9.71 -0.69 -1.71
N GLU A 157 -10.87 -0.39 -1.10
CA GLU A 157 -11.76 0.68 -1.56
C GLU A 157 -11.10 2.05 -1.48
N ALA A 158 -10.38 2.33 -0.38
CA ALA A 158 -9.61 3.55 -0.22
C ALA A 158 -8.45 3.64 -1.23
N GLU A 159 -7.76 2.52 -1.49
CA GLU A 159 -6.69 2.45 -2.48
C GLU A 159 -7.23 2.66 -3.91
N VAL A 160 -8.36 2.04 -4.25
CA VAL A 160 -9.03 2.24 -5.55
C VAL A 160 -9.50 3.68 -5.72
N ALA A 161 -10.04 4.31 -4.67
CA ALA A 161 -10.43 5.72 -4.70
C ALA A 161 -9.20 6.63 -4.94
N ASN A 162 -8.10 6.39 -4.23
CA ASN A 162 -6.84 7.11 -4.43
C ASN A 162 -6.26 6.91 -5.84
N LEU A 163 -6.29 5.68 -6.36
CA LEU A 163 -5.81 5.38 -7.71
C LEU A 163 -6.65 6.08 -8.78
N LYS A 164 -7.98 6.10 -8.63
CA LYS A 164 -8.88 6.84 -9.53
C LYS A 164 -8.59 8.35 -9.52
N GLN A 165 -8.36 8.93 -8.35
CA GLN A 165 -8.00 10.34 -8.24
C GLN A 165 -6.63 10.63 -8.87
N SER A 166 -5.64 9.76 -8.65
CA SER A 166 -4.31 9.86 -9.25
C SER A 166 -4.36 9.78 -10.78
N LEU A 167 -5.19 8.89 -11.33
CA LEU A 167 -5.43 8.79 -12.78
C LEU A 167 -6.04 10.06 -13.34
N ALA A 168 -7.09 10.59 -12.72
CA ALA A 168 -7.73 11.84 -13.18
C ALA A 168 -6.76 13.03 -13.19
N GLN A 169 -5.85 13.13 -12.21
CA GLN A 169 -4.80 14.14 -12.19
C GLN A 169 -3.77 13.96 -13.32
N LYS A 170 -3.41 12.71 -13.62
CA LYS A 170 -2.51 12.41 -14.74
C LYS A 170 -3.14 12.73 -16.09
N ASP A 171 -4.42 12.44 -16.27
CA ASP A 171 -5.15 12.77 -17.50
C ASP A 171 -5.18 14.28 -17.74
N GLN A 172 -5.47 15.07 -16.70
CA GLN A 172 -5.37 16.54 -16.78
C GLN A 172 -3.96 17.02 -17.16
N THR A 173 -2.93 16.42 -16.57
CA THR A 173 -1.54 16.76 -16.88
C THR A 173 -1.17 16.42 -18.33
N ILE A 174 -1.70 15.32 -18.86
CA ILE A 174 -1.49 14.92 -20.27
C ILE A 174 -2.16 15.94 -21.19
N GLU A 175 -3.40 16.34 -20.93
CA GLU A 175 -4.08 17.36 -21.73
C GLU A 175 -3.32 18.70 -21.76
N GLU A 176 -2.77 19.14 -20.62
CA GLU A 176 -1.96 20.36 -20.56
C GLU A 176 -0.67 20.24 -21.38
N LYS A 177 0.00 19.08 -21.32
CA LYS A 177 1.19 18.81 -22.12
C LYS A 177 0.87 18.76 -23.61
N ASP A 178 -0.23 18.15 -24.00
CA ASP A 178 -0.65 18.08 -25.41
C ASP A 178 -0.95 19.48 -25.97
N ARG A 179 -1.59 20.35 -25.19
CA ARG A 179 -1.77 21.78 -25.55
C ARG A 179 -0.43 22.49 -25.73
N THR A 180 0.52 22.22 -24.83
CA THR A 180 1.87 22.82 -24.91
C THR A 180 2.63 22.33 -26.13
N ILE A 181 2.56 21.04 -26.45
CA ILE A 181 3.17 20.44 -27.64
C ILE A 181 2.55 21.04 -28.90
N ALA A 182 1.23 21.20 -28.95
CA ALA A 182 0.55 21.82 -30.07
C ALA A 182 1.00 23.27 -30.29
N ASP A 183 1.12 24.06 -29.21
CA ASP A 183 1.59 25.45 -29.28
C ASP A 183 3.06 25.54 -29.72
N LEU A 184 3.94 24.68 -29.18
CA LEU A 184 5.34 24.60 -29.59
C LEU A 184 5.49 24.18 -31.06
N THR A 185 4.68 23.22 -31.51
CA THR A 185 4.67 22.76 -32.90
C THR A 185 4.26 23.90 -33.85
N ARG A 186 3.21 24.64 -33.47
CA ARG A 186 2.77 25.84 -34.22
C ARG A 186 3.87 26.90 -34.27
N LYS A 187 4.53 27.20 -33.15
CA LYS A 187 5.67 28.13 -33.10
C LYS A 187 6.84 27.66 -33.95
N ALA A 188 7.17 26.37 -33.91
CA ALA A 188 8.22 25.79 -34.74
C ALA A 188 7.92 25.94 -36.24
N GLN A 189 6.66 25.78 -36.67
CA GLN A 189 6.23 26.02 -38.05
C GLN A 189 6.26 27.51 -38.46
N GLN A 190 6.09 28.43 -37.50
CA GLN A 190 6.16 29.87 -37.74
C GLN A 190 7.58 30.44 -37.62
N THR A 191 8.51 29.68 -37.04
CA THR A 191 9.92 30.08 -36.97
C THR A 191 10.52 30.04 -38.37
N PRO A 192 11.20 31.09 -38.83
CA PRO A 192 11.89 31.06 -40.10
C PRO A 192 12.84 29.86 -40.13
N THR A 193 12.77 29.06 -41.19
CA THR A 193 13.69 27.94 -41.38
C THR A 193 15.11 28.46 -41.56
N LEU A 194 16.12 27.61 -41.30
CA LEU A 194 17.53 27.95 -41.49
C LEU A 194 17.77 28.57 -42.89
N SER A 195 17.10 28.03 -43.92
CA SER A 195 17.17 28.54 -45.29
C SER A 195 16.65 29.97 -45.45
N GLN A 196 15.56 30.34 -44.75
CA GLN A 196 15.01 31.70 -44.79
C GLN A 196 15.91 32.68 -44.04
N PHE A 197 16.58 32.22 -42.98
CA PHE A 197 17.59 33.01 -42.27
C PHE A 197 18.86 33.20 -43.09
N GLU A 198 19.31 32.16 -43.79
CA GLU A 198 20.44 32.23 -44.74
C GLU A 198 20.14 33.18 -45.89
N GLU A 199 18.93 33.15 -46.44
CA GLU A 199 18.48 34.05 -47.51
C GLU A 199 18.42 35.51 -47.01
N LEU A 200 17.83 35.76 -45.83
CA LEU A 200 17.86 37.07 -45.17
C LEU A 200 19.28 37.56 -44.87
N ASN A 201 20.17 36.68 -44.42
CA ASN A 201 21.56 37.01 -44.14
C ASN A 201 22.32 37.35 -45.43
N ASN A 202 22.07 36.62 -46.52
CA ASN A 202 22.64 36.91 -47.84
C ASN A 202 22.12 38.23 -48.41
N ILE A 203 20.89 38.64 -48.08
CA ILE A 203 20.33 39.94 -48.44
C ILE A 203 20.91 41.07 -47.57
N ALA A 204 21.02 40.86 -46.25
CA ALA A 204 21.45 41.89 -45.30
C ALA A 204 22.98 42.09 -45.26
N LEU A 205 23.75 41.04 -45.52
CA LEU A 205 25.22 41.00 -45.53
C LEU A 205 25.73 40.30 -46.79
N PRO A 206 25.49 40.86 -47.99
CA PRO A 206 25.98 40.28 -49.23
C PRO A 206 27.52 40.28 -49.21
N CYS A 207 28.12 39.11 -49.35
CA CYS A 207 29.57 38.88 -49.37
C CYS A 207 30.32 39.03 -48.03
N THR A 208 29.80 38.43 -46.97
CA THR A 208 30.67 38.06 -45.84
C THR A 208 30.58 36.55 -45.63
N ASP A 209 31.68 35.83 -45.87
CA ASP A 209 31.84 34.44 -45.44
C ASP A 209 31.86 34.41 -43.90
N LEU A 210 30.68 34.53 -43.29
CA LEU A 210 30.50 34.41 -41.86
C LEU A 210 30.70 32.94 -41.50
N ASP A 211 31.92 32.61 -41.17
CA ASP A 211 32.27 31.31 -40.63
C ASP A 211 31.72 31.21 -39.19
N PHE A 212 30.45 30.81 -39.09
CA PHE A 212 29.79 30.56 -37.82
C PHE A 212 30.47 29.47 -37.01
N ASN A 213 31.22 28.56 -37.64
CA ASN A 213 32.03 27.57 -36.90
C ASN A 213 33.19 28.26 -36.21
N LYS A 214 33.87 29.19 -36.88
CA LYS A 214 34.92 30.02 -36.28
C LYS A 214 34.38 30.90 -35.16
N LEU A 215 33.22 31.53 -35.34
CA LEU A 215 32.56 32.30 -34.28
C LEU A 215 32.20 31.42 -33.08
N LYS A 216 31.63 30.23 -33.32
CA LYS A 216 31.29 29.26 -32.27
C LYS A 216 32.53 28.80 -31.50
N GLN A 217 33.64 28.53 -32.20
CA GLN A 217 34.92 28.18 -31.58
C GLN A 217 35.48 29.34 -30.75
N GLU A 218 35.41 30.57 -31.25
CA GLU A 218 35.92 31.74 -30.53
C GLU A 218 35.08 32.07 -29.29
N VAL A 219 33.76 31.92 -29.36
CA VAL A 219 32.87 32.05 -28.19
C VAL A 219 33.18 30.98 -27.15
N LYS A 220 33.45 29.72 -27.55
CA LYS A 220 33.89 28.67 -26.62
C LYS A 220 35.24 29.03 -25.98
N ARG A 221 36.20 29.48 -26.78
CA ARG A 221 37.55 29.89 -26.33
C ARG A 221 37.47 31.02 -25.30
N LEU A 222 36.64 32.03 -25.56
CA LEU A 222 36.44 33.16 -24.65
C LEU A 222 35.79 32.71 -23.33
N LYS A 223 34.76 31.87 -23.41
CA LYS A 223 34.12 31.30 -22.21
C LYS A 223 35.09 30.48 -21.36
N LEU A 224 35.92 29.63 -21.98
CA LEU A 224 36.95 28.86 -21.27
C LEU A 224 38.01 29.77 -20.65
N LYS A 225 38.45 30.81 -21.38
CA LYS A 225 39.46 31.76 -20.90
C LYS A 225 39.04 32.46 -19.61
N ASP A 226 37.76 32.80 -19.49
CA ASP A 226 37.23 33.48 -18.29
C ASP A 226 36.86 32.48 -17.19
N PHE A 227 36.47 31.25 -17.56
CA PHE A 227 36.06 30.20 -16.63
C PHE A 227 37.24 29.50 -15.94
N ASP A 228 38.29 29.17 -16.68
CA ASP A 228 39.42 28.38 -16.17
C ASP A 228 40.15 29.03 -14.97
N PRO A 229 40.47 30.34 -14.99
CA PRO A 229 41.08 30.99 -13.83
C PRO A 229 40.22 30.88 -12.58
N HIS A 230 38.90 31.05 -12.73
CA HIS A 230 37.97 30.95 -11.62
C HIS A 230 37.90 29.52 -11.06
N PHE A 231 37.83 28.51 -11.93
CA PHE A 231 37.84 27.11 -11.49
C PHE A 231 39.13 26.75 -10.73
N GLN A 232 40.28 27.16 -11.23
CA GLN A 232 41.56 26.91 -10.56
C GLN A 232 41.65 27.60 -9.20
N GLU A 233 41.18 28.85 -9.11
CA GLU A 233 41.12 29.58 -7.84
C GLU A 233 40.27 28.83 -6.80
N GLN A 234 39.06 28.40 -7.18
CA GLN A 234 38.18 27.65 -6.26
C GLN A 234 38.79 26.31 -5.84
N LYS A 235 39.49 25.63 -6.75
CA LYS A 235 40.20 24.38 -6.46
C LYS A 235 41.30 24.58 -5.43
N ILE A 236 42.11 25.63 -5.58
CA ILE A 236 43.18 25.97 -4.62
C ILE A 236 42.58 26.28 -3.25
N VAL A 237 41.53 27.10 -3.18
CA VAL A 237 40.85 27.45 -1.93
C VAL A 237 40.31 26.20 -1.22
N PHE A 238 39.71 25.26 -1.98
CA PHE A 238 39.19 24.03 -1.40
C PHE A 238 40.30 23.11 -0.86
N GLU A 239 41.41 22.93 -1.58
CA GLU A 239 42.53 22.12 -1.08
C GLU A 239 43.19 22.73 0.16
N GLN A 240 43.27 24.06 0.24
CA GLN A 240 43.71 24.75 1.46
C GLN A 240 42.76 24.48 2.63
N LEU A 241 41.45 24.63 2.44
CA LEU A 241 40.45 24.34 3.48
C LEU A 241 40.53 22.89 3.97
N LYS A 242 40.71 21.95 3.04
CA LYS A 242 40.87 20.53 3.35
C LYS A 242 42.14 20.27 4.16
N THR A 243 43.25 20.91 3.80
CA THR A 243 44.54 20.78 4.52
C THR A 243 44.41 21.34 5.94
N THR A 244 43.89 22.55 6.10
CA THR A 244 43.64 23.16 7.42
C THR A 244 42.69 22.31 8.26
N ALA A 245 41.64 21.74 7.65
CA ALA A 245 40.74 20.85 8.35
C ALA A 245 41.46 19.57 8.80
N LYS A 246 42.30 18.95 7.96
CA LYS A 246 43.08 17.77 8.37
C LYS A 246 44.01 18.06 9.54
N GLU A 247 44.72 19.19 9.50
CA GLU A 247 45.58 19.63 10.59
C GLU A 247 44.79 19.81 11.90
N LYS A 248 43.60 20.42 11.82
CA LYS A 248 42.70 20.61 12.98
C LYS A 248 42.13 19.30 13.52
N ALA A 249 41.83 18.35 12.63
CA ALA A 249 41.33 17.03 13.00
C ALA A 249 42.38 16.20 13.75
N GLY A 250 43.65 16.35 13.36
CA GLY A 250 44.75 15.51 13.82
C GLY A 250 44.64 14.08 13.29
N ASP A 251 45.64 13.25 13.59
CA ASP A 251 45.74 11.88 13.07
C ASP A 251 44.53 11.00 13.43
N SER A 252 43.92 11.25 14.59
CA SER A 252 42.80 10.46 15.10
C SER A 252 41.49 10.66 14.34
N LEU A 253 41.27 11.82 13.71
CA LEU A 253 40.01 12.15 13.01
C LEU A 253 40.20 12.46 11.52
N SER A 254 41.44 12.53 11.03
CA SER A 254 41.75 12.78 9.61
C SER A 254 41.08 11.78 8.67
N ALA A 255 41.07 10.48 9.04
CA ALA A 255 40.40 9.44 8.27
C ALA A 255 38.87 9.62 8.22
N ILE A 256 38.27 10.12 9.30
CA ILE A 256 36.82 10.40 9.36
C ILE A 256 36.48 11.64 8.52
N LEU A 257 37.36 12.64 8.49
CA LEU A 257 37.21 13.80 7.61
C LEU A 257 37.29 13.41 6.13
N ASP A 258 38.24 12.54 5.76
CA ASP A 258 38.31 12.01 4.40
C ASP A 258 37.05 11.21 4.04
N LEU A 259 36.54 10.39 4.96
CA LEU A 259 35.29 9.65 4.78
C LEU A 259 34.09 10.59 4.61
N LEU A 260 34.02 11.69 5.38
CA LEU A 260 32.99 12.72 5.23
C LEU A 260 33.01 13.32 3.81
N LEU A 261 34.19 13.72 3.32
CA LEU A 261 34.35 14.29 1.99
C LEU A 261 34.03 13.29 0.88
N GLN A 262 34.44 12.03 1.01
CA GLN A 262 34.10 10.99 0.05
C GLN A 262 32.60 10.70 0.01
N THR A 263 31.96 10.61 1.18
CA THR A 263 30.52 10.37 1.29
C THR A 263 29.72 11.53 0.70
N ASN A 264 30.11 12.77 1.00
CA ASN A 264 29.48 13.95 0.44
C ASN A 264 29.62 14.02 -1.09
N LYS A 265 30.80 13.69 -1.64
CA LYS A 265 31.02 13.59 -3.08
C LYS A 265 30.05 12.58 -3.73
N LYS A 266 29.95 11.37 -3.17
CA LYS A 266 29.02 10.35 -3.67
C LYS A 266 27.57 10.82 -3.66
N ILE A 267 27.13 11.51 -2.60
CA ILE A 267 25.77 12.08 -2.51
C ILE A 267 25.51 13.10 -3.62
N ILE A 268 26.49 13.96 -3.91
CA ILE A 268 26.36 15.00 -4.96
C ILE A 268 26.31 14.35 -6.35
N GLU A 269 27.11 13.31 -6.58
CA GLU A 269 27.13 12.57 -7.85
C GLU A 269 25.84 11.76 -8.06
N THR A 270 25.33 11.08 -7.03
CA THR A 270 24.12 10.25 -7.14
C THR A 270 22.83 11.05 -7.24
N LYS A 271 22.77 12.27 -6.68
CA LYS A 271 21.61 13.18 -6.85
C LYS A 271 21.31 13.53 -8.30
N ASN A 272 22.24 13.31 -9.22
CA ASN A 272 22.06 13.59 -10.65
C ASN A 272 21.71 12.34 -11.49
N GLY A 273 21.41 11.20 -10.85
CA GLY A 273 21.00 9.95 -11.50
C GLY A 273 19.82 9.24 -10.80
N ASN A 274 19.37 8.11 -11.34
CA ASN A 274 18.33 7.25 -10.75
C ASN A 274 18.92 6.38 -9.61
N SER A 275 19.32 6.98 -8.47
CA SER A 275 19.63 6.19 -7.27
C SER A 275 18.35 5.88 -6.48
N ASP A 276 18.19 4.65 -6.04
CA ASP A 276 17.07 4.25 -5.17
C ASP A 276 17.11 4.99 -3.81
N SER A 277 15.94 5.18 -3.21
CA SER A 277 15.78 5.93 -1.95
C SER A 277 16.56 5.29 -0.79
N PHE A 278 16.81 3.99 -0.86
CA PHE A 278 17.59 3.23 0.12
C PHE A 278 19.08 3.62 0.13
N THR A 279 19.73 3.65 -1.05
CA THR A 279 21.15 4.04 -1.15
C THR A 279 21.36 5.47 -0.71
N GLN A 280 20.43 6.37 -1.05
CA GLN A 280 20.49 7.77 -0.62
C GLN A 280 20.36 7.90 0.91
N GLY A 281 19.46 7.12 1.53
CA GLY A 281 19.31 7.07 2.98
C GLY A 281 20.58 6.57 3.68
N GLN A 282 21.23 5.53 3.14
CA GLN A 282 22.47 5.00 3.70
C GLN A 282 23.62 6.02 3.65
N LEU A 283 23.81 6.68 2.50
CA LEU A 283 24.85 7.70 2.36
C LEU A 283 24.60 8.90 3.28
N GLN A 284 23.34 9.33 3.41
CA GLN A 284 22.99 10.42 4.33
C GLN A 284 23.26 10.03 5.79
N GLY A 285 22.94 8.80 6.19
CA GLY A 285 23.26 8.28 7.53
C GLY A 285 24.76 8.23 7.80
N GLN A 286 25.57 7.78 6.84
CA GLN A 286 27.04 7.79 6.94
C GLN A 286 27.58 9.22 7.10
N LEU A 287 27.05 10.18 6.34
CA LEU A 287 27.43 11.58 6.43
C LEU A 287 27.15 12.16 7.82
N THR A 288 25.95 11.92 8.37
CA THR A 288 25.55 12.36 9.71
C THR A 288 26.43 11.75 10.79
N THR A 289 26.78 10.46 10.68
CA THR A 289 27.71 9.81 11.61
C THR A 289 29.08 10.47 11.58
N CYS A 290 29.64 10.73 10.40
CA CYS A 290 30.93 11.41 10.29
C CYS A 290 30.89 12.82 10.87
N GLN A 291 29.83 13.59 10.58
CA GLN A 291 29.63 14.92 11.14
C GLN A 291 29.60 14.87 12.68
N THR A 292 28.86 13.92 13.25
CA THR A 292 28.74 13.72 14.70
C THR A 292 30.09 13.39 15.34
N LEU A 293 30.89 12.53 14.73
CA LEU A 293 32.23 12.20 15.25
C LEU A 293 33.18 13.40 15.19
N LEU A 294 33.05 14.22 14.15
CA LEU A 294 33.86 15.41 13.94
C LEU A 294 33.42 16.61 14.79
N THR A 295 32.25 16.61 15.43
CA THR A 295 31.83 17.73 16.30
C THR A 295 32.73 17.93 17.51
N THR A 296 33.56 16.95 17.83
CA THR A 296 34.59 17.04 18.88
C THR A 296 35.71 18.04 18.57
N LYS A 297 35.94 18.35 17.28
CA LYS A 297 36.98 19.28 16.81
C LYS A 297 36.46 20.38 15.88
N PHE A 298 35.29 20.19 15.29
CA PHE A 298 34.71 21.11 14.32
C PHE A 298 33.35 21.60 14.78
N THR A 299 33.06 22.85 14.49
CA THR A 299 31.70 23.36 14.57
C THR A 299 30.89 22.87 13.36
N SER A 300 29.57 22.77 13.53
CA SER A 300 28.67 22.46 12.41
C SER A 300 28.85 23.42 11.23
N LYS A 301 29.11 24.72 11.49
CA LYS A 301 29.38 25.72 10.45
C LYS A 301 30.66 25.44 9.66
N GLU A 302 31.72 24.99 10.30
CA GLU A 302 32.98 24.66 9.63
C GLU A 302 32.83 23.45 8.70
N LEU A 303 32.14 22.40 9.18
CA LEU A 303 31.85 21.21 8.37
C LEU A 303 30.94 21.54 7.20
N GLN A 304 29.90 22.35 7.43
CA GLN A 304 28.99 22.80 6.37
C GLN A 304 29.73 23.61 5.30
N LYS A 305 30.59 24.57 5.71
CA LYS A 305 31.41 25.37 4.78
C LYS A 305 32.27 24.47 3.90
N LEU A 306 32.89 23.43 4.46
CA LEU A 306 33.72 22.49 3.71
C LEU A 306 32.89 21.68 2.69
N GLN A 307 31.71 21.20 3.11
CA GLN A 307 30.79 20.44 2.24
C GLN A 307 30.20 21.31 1.12
N ASP A 308 29.84 22.56 1.40
CA ASP A 308 29.32 23.52 0.42
C ASP A 308 30.38 23.86 -0.62
N LYS A 309 31.62 24.08 -0.19
CA LYS A 309 32.73 24.37 -1.11
C LYS A 309 33.06 23.17 -2.00
N GLN A 310 32.97 21.95 -1.46
CA GLN A 310 33.10 20.73 -2.25
C GLN A 310 32.00 20.63 -3.33
N LYS A 311 30.76 20.97 -2.97
CA LYS A 311 29.63 20.97 -3.92
C LYS A 311 29.83 21.99 -5.02
N GLU A 312 30.21 23.21 -4.68
CA GLU A 312 30.53 24.28 -5.64
C GLU A 312 31.62 23.82 -6.62
N LEU A 313 32.70 23.21 -6.12
CA LEU A 313 33.80 22.75 -6.95
C LEU A 313 33.38 21.63 -7.92
N ILE A 314 32.56 20.66 -7.47
CA ILE A 314 32.04 19.58 -8.32
C ILE A 314 31.12 20.13 -9.42
N GLU A 315 30.30 21.14 -9.12
CA GLU A 315 29.45 21.77 -10.14
C GLU A 315 30.28 22.57 -11.17
N LEU A 316 31.33 23.27 -10.73
CA LEU A 316 32.26 23.93 -11.65
C LEU A 316 33.01 22.91 -12.52
N GLU A 317 33.43 21.78 -11.97
CA GLU A 317 34.09 20.71 -12.73
C GLU A 317 33.19 20.18 -13.86
N LYS A 318 31.88 20.00 -13.60
CA LYS A 318 30.92 19.63 -14.64
C LYS A 318 30.79 20.70 -15.72
N GLN A 319 30.74 21.97 -15.34
CA GLN A 319 30.67 23.09 -16.29
C GLN A 319 31.92 23.16 -17.18
N SER A 320 33.11 22.90 -16.61
CA SER A 320 34.36 22.80 -17.37
C SER A 320 34.28 21.73 -18.48
N VAL A 321 33.75 20.55 -18.15
CA VAL A 321 33.57 19.45 -19.12
C VAL A 321 32.61 19.84 -20.25
N VAL A 322 31.54 20.57 -19.94
CA VAL A 322 30.57 21.05 -20.95
C VAL A 322 31.20 22.11 -21.86
N LEU A 323 31.98 23.04 -21.30
CA LEU A 323 32.64 24.10 -22.07
C LEU A 323 33.78 23.56 -22.94
N SER A 324 34.37 22.42 -22.55
CA SER A 324 35.47 21.76 -23.28
C SER A 324 35.01 20.87 -24.45
N ARG A 325 33.71 20.53 -24.53
CA ARG A 325 33.11 19.74 -25.63
C ARG A 325 32.56 20.65 -26.72
#